data_AF-A0A413UZV3-F1
#
_entry.id   AF-A0A413UZV3-F1
#
_cell.length_a   1.000
_cell.length_b   1.000
_cell.length_c   1.000
_cell.angle_alpha   90.00
_cell.angle_beta   90.00
_cell.angle_gamma   90.00
#
_symmetry.space_group_name_H-M   'P 1'
#
loop_
_entity.id
_entity.type
_entity.pdbx_description
1 polymer ?
#
loop_
_entity_poly.entity_id
_entity_poly.type
_entity_poly.pdbx_seq_one_letter_code
_entity_poly.pdbx_strand_id
1 'polypeptide(L)'
;MSWERNLIRLYMRSLDEQTEWVFKIQTTLLMVASTTFAVIISLSSPSEDSLCNKVLLVTAICVNALCILFSGISLYENRVLSNQAVRTYREYLRKYHNGELPHGQAYVYESIPRRRIFVFCEKGSYVSFLLFIIALVAYTIVRSFC
;
A
#
# COMPACT_ATOMS: atom_id res chain seq x y z
N MET A 1 26.10 12.27 -23.43
CA MET A 1 26.33 12.69 -22.03
C MET A 1 25.27 13.62 -21.43
N SER A 2 24.93 14.81 -21.98
CA SER A 2 23.91 15.70 -21.34
C SER A 2 22.48 15.11 -21.37
N TRP A 3 22.07 14.57 -22.52
CA TRP A 3 20.73 14.01 -22.74
C TRP A 3 20.45 12.74 -21.93
N GLU A 4 21.41 11.81 -21.85
CA GLU A 4 21.27 10.58 -21.06
C GLU A 4 21.06 10.89 -19.58
N ARG A 5 21.78 11.87 -19.02
CA ARG A 5 21.59 12.31 -17.62
C ARG A 5 20.23 12.96 -17.38
N ASN A 6 19.66 13.64 -18.37
CA ASN A 6 18.30 14.16 -18.27
C ASN A 6 17.26 13.04 -18.35
N LEU A 7 17.46 12.07 -19.24
CA LEU A 7 16.57 10.92 -19.39
C LEU A 7 16.54 10.07 -18.11
N ILE A 8 17.72 9.79 -17.54
CA ILE A 8 17.86 9.07 -16.27
C ILE A 8 17.17 9.86 -15.15
N ARG A 9 17.37 11.18 -15.05
CA ARG A 9 16.68 12.00 -14.03
C ARG A 9 15.17 11.99 -14.17
N LEU A 10 14.64 12.12 -15.38
CA LEU A 10 13.19 12.05 -15.65
C LEU A 10 12.63 10.68 -15.28
N TYR A 11 13.33 9.61 -15.63
CA TYR A 11 12.96 8.25 -15.27
C TYR A 11 12.94 8.05 -13.75
N MET A 12 13.98 8.48 -13.04
CA MET A 12 14.02 8.40 -11.57
C MET A 12 12.88 9.19 -10.93
N ARG A 13 12.60 10.39 -11.42
CA ARG A 13 11.50 11.21 -10.92
C ARG A 13 10.15 10.51 -11.09
N SER A 14 9.92 9.90 -12.26
CA SER A 14 8.69 9.16 -12.52
C SER A 14 8.53 7.92 -11.61
N LEU A 15 9.64 7.24 -11.29
CA LEU A 15 9.63 6.12 -10.35
C LEU A 15 9.33 6.58 -8.92
N ASP A 16 9.94 7.68 -8.48
CA ASP A 16 9.73 8.23 -7.13
C ASP A 16 8.27 8.66 -6.95
N GLU A 17 7.72 9.41 -7.92
CA GLU A 17 6.31 9.78 -7.95
C GLU A 17 5.41 8.54 -7.91
N GLN A 18 5.69 7.51 -8.72
CA GLN A 18 4.90 6.28 -8.73
C GLN A 18 4.91 5.58 -7.36
N THR A 19 6.08 5.49 -6.69
CA THR A 19 6.17 4.87 -5.36
C THR A 19 5.44 5.67 -4.29
N GLU A 20 5.50 7.00 -4.33
CA GLU A 20 4.76 7.88 -3.43
C GLU A 20 3.25 7.72 -3.63
N TRP A 21 2.79 7.65 -4.89
CA TRP A 21 1.38 7.42 -5.22
C TRP A 21 0.89 6.07 -4.68
N VAL A 22 1.66 4.99 -4.89
CA VAL A 22 1.29 3.67 -4.36
C VAL A 22 1.24 3.70 -2.82
N PHE A 23 2.18 4.36 -2.16
CA PHE A 23 2.17 4.53 -0.71
C PHE A 23 0.93 5.28 -0.22
N LYS A 24 0.56 6.39 -0.87
CA LYS A 24 -0.66 7.15 -0.54
C LYS A 24 -1.93 6.31 -0.74
N ILE A 25 -1.99 5.52 -1.81
CA ILE A 25 -3.15 4.65 -2.08
C ILE A 25 -3.23 3.53 -1.03
N GLN A 26 -2.13 2.86 -0.71
CA GLN A 26 -2.15 1.77 0.28
C GLN A 26 -2.46 2.28 1.70
N THR A 27 -1.97 3.46 2.09
CA THR A 27 -2.32 4.07 3.39
C THR A 27 -3.80 4.46 3.47
N THR A 28 -4.35 5.05 2.41
CA THR A 28 -5.78 5.41 2.38
C THR A 28 -6.68 4.19 2.39
N LEU A 29 -6.35 3.14 1.63
CA LEU A 29 -7.08 1.87 1.69
C LEU A 29 -7.03 1.24 3.08
N LEU A 30 -5.86 1.20 3.70
CA LEU A 30 -5.68 0.66 5.05
C LEU A 30 -6.51 1.45 6.08
N MET A 31 -6.52 2.79 5.97
CA MET A 31 -7.32 3.65 6.84
C MET A 31 -8.81 3.35 6.69
N VAL A 32 -9.33 3.35 5.46
CA VAL A 32 -10.74 3.07 5.18
C VAL A 32 -11.13 1.68 5.66
N ALA A 33 -10.36 0.65 5.31
CA ALA A 33 -10.58 -0.74 5.72
C ALA A 33 -10.62 -0.90 7.26
N SER A 34 -9.72 -0.22 7.97
CA SER A 34 -9.68 -0.27 9.44
C SER A 34 -10.86 0.46 10.09
N THR A 35 -11.25 1.62 9.55
CA THR A 35 -12.40 2.37 10.04
C THR A 35 -13.69 1.58 9.82
N THR A 36 -13.88 1.00 8.64
CA THR A 36 -15.06 0.17 8.36
C THR A 36 -15.08 -1.09 9.22
N PHE A 37 -13.92 -1.70 9.48
CA PHE A 37 -13.80 -2.83 10.43
C PHE A 37 -14.32 -2.45 11.82
N ALA A 38 -13.85 -1.32 12.36
CA ALA A 38 -14.28 -0.84 13.67
C ALA A 38 -15.78 -0.55 13.70
N VAL A 39 -16.31 0.13 12.68
CA VAL A 39 -17.75 0.43 12.57
C VAL A 39 -18.59 -0.86 12.50
N ILE A 40 -18.18 -1.85 11.71
CA ILE A 40 -18.89 -3.14 11.60
C ILE A 40 -18.94 -3.84 12.95
N ILE A 41 -17.81 -3.89 13.68
CA ILE A 41 -17.75 -4.53 14.99
C ILE A 41 -18.58 -3.76 16.03
N SER A 42 -18.54 -2.43 16.01
CA SER A 42 -19.34 -1.61 16.92
C SER A 42 -20.85 -1.75 16.67
N LEU A 43 -21.25 -1.97 15.41
CA LEU A 43 -22.65 -2.13 15.01
C LEU A 43 -23.12 -3.58 14.99
N SER A 44 -22.22 -4.56 15.11
CA SER A 44 -22.59 -5.98 15.10
C SER A 44 -23.32 -6.33 16.39
N SER A 45 -24.65 -6.24 16.37
CA SER A 45 -25.52 -6.78 17.42
C SER A 45 -25.76 -8.27 17.17
N PRO A 46 -25.63 -9.15 18.18
CA PRO A 46 -25.86 -10.59 18.03
C PRO A 46 -27.33 -11.00 17.83
N SER A 47 -28.25 -10.04 17.63
CA SER A 47 -29.70 -10.23 17.58
C SER A 47 -30.16 -10.90 16.28
N GLU A 48 -30.83 -12.05 16.40
CA GLU A 48 -31.73 -12.75 15.45
C GLU A 48 -31.43 -12.72 13.94
N ASP A 49 -30.19 -12.45 13.53
CA ASP A 49 -29.80 -12.52 12.13
C ASP A 49 -29.86 -13.97 11.63
N SER A 50 -30.45 -14.16 10.44
CA SER A 50 -30.46 -15.44 9.74
C SER A 50 -29.02 -15.98 9.60
N LEU A 51 -28.86 -17.31 9.56
CA LEU A 51 -27.54 -17.94 9.37
C LEU A 51 -26.80 -17.37 8.14
N CYS A 52 -27.54 -16.98 7.10
CA CYS A 52 -27.01 -16.32 5.91
C CYS A 52 -26.37 -14.96 6.22
N ASN A 53 -27.06 -14.09 6.97
CA ASN A 53 -26.53 -12.79 7.39
C ASN A 53 -25.27 -12.93 8.23
N LYS A 54 -25.23 -13.90 9.16
CA LYS A 54 -24.06 -14.17 9.99
C LYS A 54 -22.86 -14.64 9.16
N VAL A 55 -23.07 -15.55 8.21
CA VAL A 55 -22.01 -16.04 7.33
C VAL A 55 -21.48 -14.93 6.41
N LEU A 56 -22.35 -14.11 5.83
CA LEU A 56 -21.94 -12.96 5.01
C LEU A 56 -21.13 -11.94 5.81
N LEU A 57 -21.57 -11.63 7.04
CA LEU A 57 -20.86 -10.70 7.92
C LEU A 57 -19.47 -11.21 8.30
N VAL A 58 -19.36 -12.48 8.73
CA VAL A 58 -18.06 -13.11 9.06
C VAL A 58 -17.16 -13.14 7.83
N THR A 59 -17.69 -13.47 6.66
CA THR A 59 -16.93 -13.46 5.41
C THR A 59 -16.41 -12.06 5.09
N ALA A 60 -17.24 -11.02 5.24
CA ALA A 60 -16.82 -9.63 5.02
C ALA A 60 -15.72 -9.21 6.01
N ILE A 61 -15.83 -9.59 7.29
CA ILE A 61 -14.81 -9.33 8.31
C ILE A 61 -13.48 -10.04 7.96
N CYS A 62 -13.53 -11.30 7.53
CA CYS A 62 -12.35 -12.05 7.11
C CYS A 62 -11.67 -11.43 5.88
N VAL A 63 -12.45 -11.07 4.85
CA VAL A 63 -11.90 -10.42 3.64
C VAL A 63 -11.32 -9.04 3.97
N ASN A 64 -11.94 -8.29 4.88
CA ASN A 64 -11.40 -7.01 5.35
C ASN A 64 -10.08 -7.18 6.11
N ALA A 65 -9.99 -8.17 6.99
CA ALA A 65 -8.75 -8.49 7.71
C ALA A 65 -7.62 -8.89 6.75
N LEU A 66 -7.92 -9.69 5.71
CA LEU A 66 -6.97 -10.01 4.65
C LEU A 66 -6.54 -8.77 3.85
N CYS A 67 -7.46 -7.84 3.56
CA CYS A 67 -7.16 -6.57 2.91
C CYS A 67 -6.20 -5.71 3.75
N ILE A 68 -6.43 -5.63 5.06
CA ILE A 68 -5.57 -4.91 6.02
C ILE A 68 -4.17 -5.56 6.05
N LEU A 69 -4.08 -6.89 6.10
CA LEU A 69 -2.81 -7.61 6.09
C LEU A 69 -2.03 -7.37 4.79
N PHE A 70 -2.66 -7.51 3.63
CA PHE A 70 -1.99 -7.28 2.35
C PHE A 70 -1.56 -5.82 2.17
N SER A 71 -2.40 -4.87 2.57
CA SER A 71 -2.06 -3.44 2.53
C SER A 71 -0.93 -3.11 3.51
N GLY A 72 -0.92 -3.72 4.70
CA GLY A 72 0.12 -3.55 5.70
C GLY A 72 1.47 -4.10 5.25
N ILE A 73 1.49 -5.30 4.64
CA ILE A 73 2.70 -5.88 4.04
C ILE A 73 3.20 -4.97 2.90
N SER A 74 2.28 -4.48 2.06
CA SER A 74 2.62 -3.56 0.97
C SER A 74 3.22 -2.23 1.49
N LEU A 75 2.72 -1.74 2.62
CA LEU A 75 3.21 -0.50 3.22
C LEU A 75 4.56 -0.68 3.92
N TYR A 76 4.77 -1.81 4.58
CA TYR A 76 6.00 -2.11 5.31
C TYR A 76 7.22 -2.15 4.39
N GLU A 77 7.11 -2.79 3.23
CA GLU A 77 8.23 -2.86 2.27
C GLU A 77 8.53 -1.48 1.67
N ASN A 78 7.51 -0.68 1.33
CA ASN A 78 7.71 0.70 0.88
C ASN A 78 8.44 1.55 1.95
N ARG A 79 8.13 1.35 3.24
CA ARG A 79 8.83 1.97 4.38
C ARG A 79 10.29 1.52 4.48
N VAL A 80 10.57 0.22 4.31
CA VAL A 80 11.92 -0.33 4.34
C VAL A 80 12.76 0.20 3.16
N LEU A 81 12.20 0.23 1.96
CA LEU A 81 12.82 0.78 0.76
C LEU A 81 13.09 2.29 0.91
N SER A 82 12.12 3.05 1.40
CA SER A 82 12.29 4.48 1.68
C SER A 82 13.39 4.73 2.71
N ASN A 83 13.42 3.96 3.81
CA ASN A 83 14.48 4.08 4.82
C ASN A 83 15.86 3.72 4.27
N GLN A 84 15.95 2.72 3.39
CA GLN A 84 17.22 2.39 2.71
C GLN A 84 17.67 3.52 1.80
N ALA A 85 16.77 4.05 0.96
CA ALA A 85 17.07 5.19 0.09
C ALA A 85 17.57 6.41 0.87
N VAL A 86 16.95 6.74 2.01
CA VAL A 86 17.37 7.84 2.89
C VAL A 86 18.77 7.60 3.48
N ARG A 87 19.11 6.36 3.84
CA ARG A 87 20.45 6.02 4.35
C ARG A 87 21.51 6.19 3.27
N THR A 88 21.28 5.66 2.08
CA THR A 88 22.20 5.80 0.94
C THR A 88 22.37 7.26 0.55
N TYR A 89 21.30 8.07 0.61
CA TYR A 89 21.35 9.50 0.34
C TYR A 89 22.16 10.26 1.41
N ARG A 90 21.98 9.92 2.69
CA ARG A 90 22.79 10.49 3.78
C ARG A 90 24.26 10.15 3.66
N GLU A 91 24.60 8.90 3.33
CA GLU A 91 25.99 8.48 3.11
C GLU A 91 26.62 9.22 1.93
N TYR A 92 25.86 9.43 0.86
CA TYR A 92 26.31 10.23 -0.28
C TYR A 92 26.55 11.69 0.10
N LEU A 93 25.61 12.33 0.79
CA LEU A 93 25.77 13.70 1.31
C LEU A 93 27.00 13.81 2.20
N ARG A 94 27.27 12.79 3.03
CA ARG A 94 28.47 12.74 3.89
C ARG A 94 29.75 12.69 3.06
N LYS A 95 29.82 11.81 2.06
CA LYS A 95 30.98 11.70 1.15
C LYS A 95 31.18 12.97 0.30
N TYR A 96 30.08 13.64 -0.08
CA TYR A 96 30.13 14.88 -0.86
C TYR A 96 30.66 16.02 -0.01
N HIS A 97 30.18 16.13 1.24
CA HIS A 97 30.65 17.12 2.20
C HIS A 97 32.13 16.91 2.56
N ASN A 98 32.58 15.66 2.65
CA ASN A 98 33.99 15.32 2.91
C ASN A 98 34.91 15.52 1.70
N GLY A 99 34.38 15.95 0.53
CA GLY A 99 35.18 16.17 -0.68
C GLY A 99 35.70 14.90 -1.35
N GLU A 100 35.24 13.72 -0.94
CA GLU A 100 35.67 12.42 -1.48
C GLU A 100 35.00 12.08 -2.82
N LEU A 101 34.01 12.87 -3.25
CA LEU A 101 33.27 12.68 -4.50
C LEU A 101 33.68 13.72 -5.55
N PRO A 102 34.02 13.30 -6.78
CA PRO A 102 34.34 14.23 -7.86
C PRO A 102 33.11 15.09 -8.19
N HIS A 103 33.31 16.41 -8.30
CA HIS A 103 32.29 17.35 -8.72
C HIS A 103 31.66 16.91 -10.05
N GLY A 104 30.36 16.58 -10.03
CA GLY A 104 29.58 16.31 -11.24
C GLY A 104 29.08 14.87 -11.43
N GLN A 105 29.33 13.93 -10.51
CA GLN A 105 28.57 12.69 -10.51
C GLN A 105 27.12 12.96 -10.08
N ALA A 106 26.19 12.83 -11.03
CA ALA A 106 24.77 12.79 -10.73
C ALA A 106 24.49 11.49 -9.98
N TYR A 107 23.86 11.59 -8.81
CA TYR A 107 23.42 10.45 -8.02
C TYR A 107 22.55 9.54 -8.90
N VAL A 108 23.09 8.39 -9.32
CA VAL A 108 22.32 7.36 -10.00
C VAL A 108 21.64 6.58 -8.90
N TYR A 109 20.37 6.90 -8.66
CA TYR A 109 19.52 6.11 -7.80
C TYR A 109 19.43 4.71 -8.43
N GLU A 110 20.18 3.73 -7.95
CA GLU A 110 19.93 2.35 -8.37
C GLU A 110 18.49 2.02 -7.97
N SER A 111 17.62 1.87 -8.97
CA SER A 111 16.21 1.52 -8.76
C SER A 111 16.20 0.18 -8.03
N ILE A 112 15.96 0.22 -6.71
CA ILE A 112 15.93 -0.99 -5.91
C ILE A 112 14.80 -1.86 -6.47
N PRO A 113 15.11 -3.05 -7.02
CA PRO A 113 14.12 -3.83 -7.75
C PRO A 113 13.01 -4.29 -6.78
N ARG A 114 11.77 -3.86 -7.06
CA ARG A 114 10.57 -4.35 -6.36
C ARG A 114 10.46 -5.87 -6.52
N ARG A 115 10.30 -6.61 -5.42
CA ARG A 115 10.12 -8.07 -5.47
C ARG A 115 8.76 -8.43 -6.11
N ARG A 116 8.71 -9.51 -6.91
CA ARG A 116 7.46 -9.93 -7.59
C ARG A 116 6.30 -10.28 -6.63
N ILE A 117 6.63 -10.82 -5.46
CA ILE A 117 5.66 -11.17 -4.40
C ILE A 117 4.93 -9.91 -3.89
N PHE A 118 5.59 -8.76 -3.94
CA PHE A 118 5.04 -7.49 -3.50
C PHE A 118 4.00 -6.94 -4.45
N VAL A 119 4.28 -6.97 -5.76
CA VAL A 119 3.31 -6.57 -6.79
C VAL A 119 2.05 -7.44 -6.67
N PHE A 120 2.22 -8.71 -6.32
CA PHE A 120 1.11 -9.60 -6.04
C PHE A 120 0.31 -9.18 -4.80
N CYS A 121 0.96 -8.83 -3.68
CA CYS A 121 0.27 -8.31 -2.49
C CYS A 121 -0.44 -6.97 -2.74
N GLU A 122 0.17 -6.07 -3.51
CA GLU A 122 -0.42 -4.78 -3.89
C GLU A 122 -1.70 -5.00 -4.72
N LYS A 123 -1.64 -5.87 -5.73
CA LYS A 123 -2.82 -6.27 -6.52
C LYS A 123 -3.85 -7.03 -5.69
N GLY A 124 -3.38 -7.88 -4.78
CA GLY A 124 -4.21 -8.62 -3.84
C GLY A 124 -5.00 -7.70 -2.93
N SER A 125 -4.39 -6.64 -2.39
CA SER A 125 -5.10 -5.68 -1.53
C SER A 125 -6.20 -4.94 -2.29
N TYR A 126 -5.97 -4.56 -3.55
CA TYR A 126 -7.00 -3.95 -4.39
C TYR A 126 -8.19 -4.88 -4.66
N VAL A 127 -7.91 -6.14 -5.02
CA VAL A 127 -8.96 -7.13 -5.27
C VAL A 127 -9.74 -7.45 -4.00
N SER A 128 -9.04 -7.65 -2.88
CA SER A 128 -9.67 -7.90 -1.58
C SER A 128 -10.51 -6.72 -1.10
N PHE A 129 -10.06 -5.48 -1.30
CA PHE A 129 -10.85 -4.30 -0.96
C PHE A 129 -12.14 -4.23 -1.76
N LEU A 130 -12.08 -4.50 -3.07
CA LEU A 130 -13.25 -4.50 -3.94
C LEU A 130 -14.24 -5.60 -3.53
N LEU A 131 -13.75 -6.82 -3.27
CA LEU A 131 -14.56 -7.92 -2.75
C LEU A 131 -15.19 -7.58 -1.38
N PHE A 132 -14.45 -6.90 -0.51
CA PHE A 132 -14.98 -6.43 0.77
C PHE A 132 -16.15 -5.47 0.59
N ILE A 133 -16.03 -4.47 -0.29
CA ILE A 133 -17.13 -3.54 -0.59
C ILE A 133 -18.35 -4.28 -1.15
N ILE A 134 -18.17 -5.21 -2.08
CA ILE A 134 -19.27 -6.02 -2.64
C ILE A 134 -19.95 -6.83 -1.55
N ALA A 135 -19.18 -7.53 -0.71
CA ALA A 135 -19.70 -8.34 0.38
C ALA A 135 -20.47 -7.48 1.41
N LEU A 136 -19.97 -6.28 1.70
CA LEU A 136 -20.62 -5.33 2.59
C LEU A 136 -21.96 -4.83 2.02
N VAL A 137 -21.97 -4.43 0.75
CA VAL A 137 -23.20 -3.99 0.07
C VAL A 137 -24.23 -5.11 0.02
N ALA A 138 -23.79 -6.33 -0.32
CA ALA A 138 -24.67 -7.50 -0.31
C ALA A 138 -25.25 -7.75 1.09
N TYR A 139 -24.42 -7.68 2.15
CA TYR A 139 -24.88 -7.79 3.53
C TYR A 139 -25.94 -6.73 3.88
N THR A 140 -25.71 -5.46 3.55
CA THR A 140 -26.66 -4.38 3.82
C THR A 140 -27.97 -4.57 3.06
N ILE A 141 -27.92 -4.99 1.80
CA ILE A 141 -29.12 -5.28 1.00
C ILE A 141 -29.90 -6.43 1.62
N VAL A 142 -29.25 -7.57 1.88
CA VAL A 142 -29.94 -8.74 2.46
C VAL A 142 -30.54 -8.40 3.82
N ARG A 143 -29.83 -7.65 4.68
CA ARG A 143 -30.36 -7.18 5.97
C ARG A 143 -31.49 -6.14 5.85
N SER A 144 -31.59 -5.42 4.74
CA SER A 144 -32.67 -4.42 4.54
C SER A 144 -33.94 -5.05 3.97
N PHE A 145 -33.82 -6.16 3.25
CA PHE A 145 -34.94 -6.84 2.57
C PHE A 145 -35.43 -8.11 3.28
N CYS A 146 -34.64 -8.70 4.18
CA CYS A 146 -35.01 -9.83 5.05
C CYS A 146 -35.04 -9.37 6.52
#